data_AF-A0A2B4ERA9-F1
#
_entry.id   AF-A0A2B4ERA9-F1
#
_cell.length_a   1.000
_cell.length_b   1.000
_cell.length_c   1.000
_cell.angle_alpha   90.00
_cell.angle_beta   90.00
_cell.angle_gamma   90.00
#
_symmetry.space_group_name_H-M   'P 1'
#
loop_
_entity.id
_entity.type
_entity.pdbx_description
1 polymer ?
#
loop_
_entity_poly.entity_id
_entity_poly.type
_entity_poly.pdbx_seq_one_letter_code
_entity_poly.pdbx_strand_id
1 'polypeptide(L)'
;MKLYKTKKDPELYYYFNTKGVKLWCFRHRYYDSLGKRREKYKQGYKSENEAYRGLLEVKTSILNGEVKQVKNSNLTISEWLDIWYETHKNEWKISSCSQRENAIKYQMKPLLGKYKLSELDKSTYKRVYINELLKRYKPSTVQLFHRLFKIAINAAVDDELIPRNRFNKITIPNEEKTVENFFTAEELNEFIAAAKKHENITNYSIILLLAFTGLRKGEALGLQWKNINFEEKTLTVERTRDNKGTRTPKTKNSFRTILIDDTLINQLKAYRTWCKKTKLSFGLHLNDDDFIFISYQSGTPITDNPLMYSFQRILKHTTLKKITPHGLRHTHATLLISQRIPVKVIADRLGNTPQMIFDIYGHSFKELEEESVAAFSTSLLTAGGTFGGDF
;
A
#
# COMPACT_ATOMS: atom_id res chain seq x y z
N MET A 1 57.41 -10.18 1.81
CA MET A 1 57.98 -10.29 3.17
C MET A 1 57.96 -11.76 3.58
N LYS A 2 59.10 -12.35 3.95
CA LYS A 2 59.17 -13.77 4.34
C LYS A 2 58.64 -13.92 5.77
N LEU A 3 57.60 -14.71 5.95
CA LEU A 3 56.99 -15.02 7.25
C LEU A 3 57.54 -16.34 7.78
N TYR A 4 57.88 -16.37 9.05
CA TYR A 4 58.36 -17.55 9.75
C TYR A 4 57.32 -17.99 10.78
N LYS A 5 56.92 -19.26 10.74
CA LYS A 5 55.92 -19.82 11.67
C LYS A 5 56.51 -19.93 13.07
N THR A 6 55.66 -19.77 14.08
CA THR A 6 56.03 -20.03 15.47
C THR A 6 55.58 -21.43 15.90
N LYS A 7 56.16 -21.95 16.98
CA LYS A 7 55.71 -23.21 17.60
C LYS A 7 54.48 -23.02 18.49
N LYS A 8 54.17 -21.77 18.86
CA LYS A 8 53.15 -21.44 19.87
C LYS A 8 51.72 -21.50 19.32
N ASP A 9 51.51 -21.10 18.06
CA ASP A 9 50.22 -21.22 17.37
C ASP A 9 50.46 -21.24 15.85
N PRO A 10 49.78 -22.13 15.08
CA PRO A 10 49.96 -22.23 13.63
C PRO A 10 49.54 -20.98 12.84
N GLU A 11 48.78 -20.07 13.47
CA GLU A 11 48.33 -18.80 12.90
C GLU A 11 49.19 -17.61 13.33
N LEU A 12 50.26 -17.87 14.09
CA LEU A 12 51.22 -16.88 14.55
C LEU A 12 52.52 -16.95 13.74
N TYR A 13 53.08 -15.79 13.43
CA TYR A 13 54.27 -15.65 12.59
C TYR A 13 55.18 -14.54 13.10
N TYR A 14 56.45 -14.57 12.70
CA TYR A 14 57.37 -13.44 12.82
C TYR A 14 58.00 -13.08 11.49
N TYR A 15 58.51 -11.85 11.40
CA TYR A 15 59.19 -11.30 10.24
C TYR A 15 60.25 -10.29 10.67
N PHE A 16 61.13 -9.91 9.74
CA PHE A 16 62.09 -8.83 9.93
C PHE A 16 61.66 -7.65 9.04
N ASN A 17 61.63 -6.45 9.62
CA ASN A 17 61.37 -5.24 8.85
C ASN A 17 62.61 -4.81 8.03
N THR A 18 62.49 -3.72 7.28
CA THR A 18 63.59 -3.15 6.47
C THR A 18 64.80 -2.71 7.28
N LYS A 19 64.65 -2.54 8.61
CA LYS A 19 65.72 -2.19 9.56
C LYS A 19 66.28 -3.41 10.29
N GLY A 20 65.93 -4.63 9.89
CA GLY A 20 66.40 -5.87 10.53
C GLY A 20 65.78 -6.17 11.90
N VAL A 21 64.76 -5.42 12.32
CA VAL A 21 64.08 -5.63 13.61
C VAL A 21 63.07 -6.76 13.49
N LYS A 22 63.15 -7.74 14.40
CA LYS A 22 62.19 -8.84 14.51
C LYS A 22 60.86 -8.32 15.06
N LEU A 23 59.79 -8.52 14.30
CA LEU A 23 58.42 -8.18 14.67
C LEU A 23 57.50 -9.39 14.49
N TRP A 24 56.36 -9.37 15.15
CA TRP A 24 55.40 -10.46 15.16
C TRP A 24 54.09 -10.05 14.49
N CYS A 25 53.40 -11.03 13.91
CA CYS A 25 52.11 -10.87 13.25
C CYS A 25 51.28 -12.16 13.37
N PHE A 26 49.98 -12.05 13.16
CA PHE A 26 49.11 -13.23 13.05
C PHE A 26 48.25 -13.16 11.79
N ARG A 27 47.81 -14.33 11.34
CA ARG A 27 46.92 -14.51 10.19
C ARG A 27 45.86 -15.54 10.53
N HIS A 28 44.67 -15.08 10.91
CA HIS A 28 43.56 -15.94 11.32
C HIS A 28 42.51 -16.02 10.21
N ARG A 29 42.17 -17.25 9.80
CA ARG A 29 41.19 -17.52 8.74
C ARG A 29 39.89 -18.02 9.36
N TYR A 30 38.78 -17.45 8.93
CA TYR A 30 37.45 -17.80 9.45
C TYR A 30 36.40 -17.78 8.35
N TYR A 31 35.31 -18.50 8.55
CA TYR A 31 34.12 -18.43 7.71
C TYR A 31 33.16 -17.40 8.30
N ASP A 32 32.51 -16.63 7.44
CA ASP A 32 31.48 -15.71 7.88
C ASP A 32 30.08 -16.31 7.91
N SER A 33 29.13 -15.54 8.44
CA SER A 33 27.72 -15.93 8.51
C SER A 33 27.07 -16.17 7.13
N LEU A 34 27.72 -15.77 6.04
CA LEU A 34 27.30 -16.03 4.67
C LEU A 34 28.09 -17.18 4.02
N GLY A 35 28.86 -17.94 4.82
CA GLY A 35 29.70 -19.05 4.35
C GLY A 35 30.93 -18.64 3.55
N LYS A 36 31.23 -17.33 3.43
CA LYS A 36 32.40 -16.84 2.69
C LYS A 36 33.64 -16.86 3.58
N ARG A 37 34.73 -17.40 3.04
CA ARG A 37 36.04 -17.44 3.70
C ARG A 37 36.64 -16.03 3.79
N ARG A 38 37.05 -15.62 4.98
CA ARG A 38 37.68 -14.33 5.27
C ARG A 38 38.95 -14.52 6.09
N GLU A 39 39.74 -13.45 6.17
CA GLU A 39 41.02 -13.46 6.85
C GLU A 39 41.24 -12.15 7.61
N LYS A 40 41.69 -12.24 8.86
CA LYS A 40 42.18 -11.10 9.64
C LYS A 40 43.69 -11.20 9.77
N TYR A 41 44.37 -10.10 9.45
CA TYR A 41 45.81 -9.97 9.53
C TYR A 41 46.17 -8.69 10.31
N LYS A 42 47.02 -8.83 11.33
CA LYS A 42 47.63 -7.70 12.04
C LYS A 42 49.12 -7.97 12.21
N GLN A 43 49.92 -6.92 12.11
CA GLN A 43 51.39 -6.96 12.17
C GLN A 43 51.94 -5.80 12.99
N GLY A 44 53.22 -5.89 13.38
CA GLY A 44 53.93 -4.82 14.09
C GLY A 44 54.05 -5.03 15.60
N TYR A 45 53.70 -6.20 16.11
CA TYR A 45 53.84 -6.53 17.53
C TYR A 45 55.32 -6.70 17.91
N LYS A 46 55.71 -6.21 19.09
CA LYS A 46 57.11 -6.21 19.54
C LYS A 46 57.50 -7.55 20.19
N SER A 47 56.53 -8.31 20.68
CA SER A 47 56.75 -9.64 21.28
C SER A 47 55.79 -10.71 20.76
N GLU A 48 56.19 -11.98 20.88
CA GLU A 48 55.34 -13.14 20.55
C GLU A 48 54.07 -13.17 21.41
N ASN A 49 54.18 -12.78 22.68
CA ASN A 49 53.06 -12.77 23.62
C ASN A 49 52.03 -11.69 23.29
N GLU A 50 52.46 -10.50 22.85
CA GLU A 50 51.54 -9.44 22.39
C GLU A 50 50.77 -9.88 21.14
N ALA A 51 51.46 -10.46 20.15
CA ALA A 51 50.81 -10.97 18.95
C ALA A 51 49.86 -12.13 19.26
N TYR A 52 50.21 -13.00 20.22
CA TYR A 52 49.37 -14.10 20.67
C TYR A 52 48.13 -13.62 21.42
N ARG A 53 48.24 -12.61 22.30
CA ARG A 53 47.07 -11.97 22.93
C ARG A 53 46.14 -11.35 21.90
N GLY A 54 46.69 -10.61 20.94
CA GLY A 54 45.92 -10.04 19.83
C GLY A 54 45.23 -11.11 18.96
N LEU A 55 45.86 -12.27 18.77
CA LEU A 55 45.25 -13.42 18.10
C LEU A 55 44.10 -14.00 18.92
N LEU A 56 44.28 -14.19 20.24
CA LEU A 56 43.24 -14.68 21.14
C LEU A 56 42.03 -13.72 21.19
N GLU A 57 42.25 -12.41 21.30
CA GLU A 57 41.17 -11.42 21.22
C GLU A 57 40.37 -11.56 19.93
N VAL A 58 41.05 -11.74 18.79
CA VAL A 58 40.37 -11.94 17.50
C VAL A 58 39.58 -13.25 17.47
N LYS A 59 40.15 -14.36 17.97
CA LYS A 59 39.47 -15.66 18.06
C LYS A 59 38.23 -15.56 18.97
N THR A 60 38.37 -14.93 20.13
CA THR A 60 37.29 -14.73 21.11
C THR A 60 36.19 -13.82 20.57
N SER A 61 36.49 -12.70 19.92
CA SER A 61 35.46 -11.86 19.29
C SER A 61 34.74 -12.56 18.12
N ILE A 62 35.38 -13.51 17.44
CA ILE A 62 34.73 -14.36 16.41
C ILE A 62 33.80 -15.37 17.08
N LEU A 63 34.26 -16.05 18.14
CA LEU A 63 33.50 -17.04 18.91
C LEU A 63 32.29 -16.42 19.63
N ASN A 64 32.46 -15.24 20.24
CA ASN A 64 31.41 -14.51 20.95
C ASN A 64 30.40 -13.80 20.03
N GLY A 65 30.53 -13.94 18.70
CA GLY A 65 29.61 -13.31 17.74
C GLY A 65 29.78 -11.80 17.56
N GLU A 66 30.72 -11.14 18.23
CA GLU A 66 31.01 -9.70 18.06
C GLU A 66 31.46 -9.35 16.63
N VAL A 67 31.97 -10.32 15.87
CA VAL A 67 32.26 -10.13 14.43
C VAL A 67 30.98 -9.93 13.59
N LYS A 68 29.79 -10.33 14.06
CA LYS A 68 28.52 -9.90 13.44
C LYS A 68 28.38 -8.38 13.51
N GLN A 69 28.61 -7.77 14.67
CA GLN A 69 28.54 -6.31 14.84
C GLN A 69 29.59 -5.57 13.99
N VAL A 70 30.82 -6.08 13.92
CA VAL A 70 31.88 -5.46 13.10
C VAL A 70 31.58 -5.56 11.60
N LYS A 71 30.86 -6.59 11.12
CA LYS A 71 30.43 -6.68 9.70
C LYS A 71 29.21 -5.84 9.36
N ASN A 72 28.26 -5.71 10.28
CA ASN A 72 27.07 -4.85 10.09
C ASN A 72 27.48 -3.38 9.90
N SER A 73 28.62 -2.96 10.45
CA SER A 73 29.13 -1.59 10.34
C SER A 73 29.34 -1.09 8.89
N ASN A 74 29.62 -1.98 7.93
CA ASN A 74 29.90 -1.62 6.53
C ASN A 74 28.75 -1.94 5.56
N LEU A 75 27.64 -2.51 6.04
CA LEU A 75 26.50 -2.83 5.19
C LEU A 75 25.89 -1.53 4.65
N THR A 76 25.80 -1.43 3.34
CA THR A 76 25.14 -0.29 2.68
C THR A 76 23.63 -0.44 2.72
N ILE A 77 22.91 0.69 2.57
CA ILE A 77 21.46 0.66 2.46
C ILE A 77 21.01 -0.13 1.23
N SER A 78 21.76 -0.08 0.13
CA SER A 78 21.42 -0.87 -1.06
C SER A 78 21.45 -2.37 -0.78
N GLU A 79 22.53 -2.85 -0.17
CA GLU A 79 22.70 -4.26 0.18
C GLU A 79 21.66 -4.71 1.22
N TRP A 80 21.39 -3.86 2.22
CA TRP A 80 20.34 -4.14 3.20
C TRP A 80 18.96 -4.27 2.54
N LEU A 81 18.59 -3.34 1.64
CA LEU A 81 17.29 -3.40 0.98
C LEU A 81 17.12 -4.64 0.10
N ASP A 82 18.20 -5.15 -0.49
CA ASP A 82 18.19 -6.41 -1.22
C ASP A 82 17.94 -7.60 -0.30
N ILE A 83 18.69 -7.70 0.81
CA ILE A 83 18.49 -8.74 1.83
C ILE A 83 17.06 -8.68 2.36
N TRP A 84 16.61 -7.49 2.79
CA TRP A 84 15.27 -7.29 3.33
C TRP A 84 14.17 -7.70 2.37
N TYR A 85 14.27 -7.31 1.09
CA TYR A 85 13.28 -7.66 0.08
C TYR A 85 13.23 -9.17 -0.16
N GLU A 86 14.39 -9.81 -0.35
CA GLU A 86 14.47 -11.25 -0.60
C GLU A 86 13.95 -12.09 0.57
N THR A 87 14.25 -11.69 1.80
CA THR A 87 13.78 -12.38 3.01
C THR A 87 12.26 -12.32 3.16
N HIS A 88 11.63 -11.19 2.87
CA HIS A 88 10.22 -10.96 3.22
C HIS A 88 9.24 -11.00 2.03
N LYS A 89 9.71 -11.04 0.78
CA LYS A 89 8.83 -10.96 -0.41
C LYS A 89 7.76 -12.05 -0.46
N ASN A 90 8.00 -13.21 0.13
CA ASN A 90 7.07 -14.34 0.13
C ASN A 90 5.89 -14.15 1.12
N GLU A 91 6.04 -13.25 2.09
CA GLU A 91 4.98 -12.93 3.06
C GLU A 91 3.98 -11.90 2.50
N TRP A 92 4.37 -11.20 1.43
CA TRP A 92 3.60 -10.10 0.89
C TRP A 92 2.75 -10.53 -0.31
N LYS A 93 1.64 -9.82 -0.52
CA LYS A 93 0.87 -9.96 -1.75
C LYS A 93 1.71 -9.49 -2.94
N ILE A 94 1.54 -10.14 -4.11
CA ILE A 94 2.24 -9.83 -5.36
C ILE A 94 2.23 -8.31 -5.68
N SER A 95 1.09 -7.64 -5.48
CA SER A 95 0.98 -6.18 -5.68
C SER A 95 1.89 -5.37 -4.76
N SER A 96 2.02 -5.81 -3.51
CA SER A 96 2.87 -5.17 -2.50
C SER A 96 4.34 -5.42 -2.79
N CYS A 97 4.71 -6.61 -3.28
CA CYS A 97 6.08 -6.89 -3.74
C CYS A 97 6.48 -5.92 -4.85
N SER A 98 5.68 -5.86 -5.93
CA SER A 98 5.92 -4.98 -7.07
C SER A 98 6.00 -3.49 -6.67
N GLN A 99 5.14 -3.03 -5.76
CA GLN A 99 5.20 -1.65 -5.28
C GLN A 99 6.49 -1.37 -4.46
N ARG A 100 6.87 -2.28 -3.57
CA ARG A 100 8.07 -2.16 -2.74
C ARG A 100 9.34 -2.23 -3.58
N GLU A 101 9.41 -3.18 -4.51
CA GLU A 101 10.51 -3.33 -5.44
C GLU A 101 10.74 -2.06 -6.26
N ASN A 102 9.66 -1.47 -6.81
CA ASN A 102 9.75 -0.22 -7.55
C ASN A 102 10.24 0.94 -6.66
N ALA A 103 9.75 1.03 -5.42
CA ALA A 103 10.21 2.05 -4.47
C ALA A 103 11.70 1.88 -4.12
N ILE A 104 12.14 0.64 -3.90
CA ILE A 104 13.54 0.30 -3.63
C ILE A 104 14.41 0.69 -4.84
N LYS A 105 14.06 0.17 -6.02
CA LYS A 105 14.86 0.28 -7.24
C LYS A 105 14.98 1.71 -7.75
N TYR A 106 13.85 2.44 -7.79
CA TYR A 106 13.80 3.75 -8.45
C TYR A 106 13.94 4.93 -7.50
N GLN A 107 13.63 4.75 -6.21
CA GLN A 107 13.65 5.87 -5.25
C GLN A 107 14.70 5.68 -4.17
N MET A 108 14.72 4.54 -3.47
CA MET A 108 15.61 4.35 -2.33
C MET A 108 17.06 4.14 -2.76
N LYS A 109 17.35 3.14 -3.60
CA LYS A 109 18.72 2.82 -4.01
C LYS A 109 19.44 3.97 -4.70
N PRO A 110 18.84 4.70 -5.67
CA PRO A 110 19.55 5.79 -6.34
C PRO A 110 19.94 6.95 -5.41
N LEU A 111 19.12 7.22 -4.39
CA LEU A 111 19.32 8.36 -3.48
C LEU A 111 20.08 7.98 -2.21
N LEU A 112 19.86 6.78 -1.68
CA LEU A 112 20.34 6.32 -0.38
C LEU A 112 21.32 5.14 -0.46
N GLY A 113 21.38 4.43 -1.58
CA GLY A 113 22.04 3.13 -1.66
C GLY A 113 23.52 3.13 -1.28
N LYS A 114 24.23 4.24 -1.54
CA LYS A 114 25.66 4.41 -1.21
C LYS A 114 25.96 4.65 0.26
N TYR A 115 24.98 5.05 1.06
CA TYR A 115 25.21 5.32 2.48
C TYR A 115 25.22 4.00 3.26
N LYS A 116 26.08 3.92 4.26
CA LYS A 116 26.06 2.80 5.20
C LYS A 116 24.84 2.88 6.10
N LEU A 117 24.25 1.72 6.38
CA LEU A 117 23.07 1.58 7.22
C LEU A 117 23.29 2.13 8.64
N SER A 118 24.48 1.90 9.18
CA SER A 118 24.91 2.34 10.52
C SER A 118 25.22 3.85 10.60
N GLU A 119 25.64 4.47 9.51
CA GLU A 119 26.14 5.86 9.47
C GLU A 119 25.09 6.86 9.00
N LEU A 120 24.05 6.44 8.27
CA LEU A 120 23.03 7.36 7.77
C LEU A 120 22.33 8.08 8.93
N ASP A 121 22.52 9.40 8.99
CA ASP A 121 21.87 10.27 9.95
C ASP A 121 20.56 10.87 9.40
N LYS A 122 19.76 11.41 10.31
CA LYS A 122 18.43 11.96 10.02
C LYS A 122 18.49 13.21 9.12
N SER A 123 19.51 14.06 9.29
CA SER A 123 19.69 15.29 8.52
C SER A 123 20.06 14.95 7.08
N THR A 124 21.02 14.05 6.89
CA THR A 124 21.42 13.54 5.57
C THR A 124 20.24 12.88 4.89
N TYR A 125 19.52 11.97 5.55
CA TYR A 125 18.32 11.34 4.99
C TYR A 125 17.27 12.37 4.56
N LYS A 126 16.98 13.38 5.39
CA LYS A 126 16.00 14.42 5.01
C LYS A 126 16.46 15.19 3.76
N ARG A 127 17.73 15.61 3.73
CA ARG A 127 18.30 16.39 2.62
C ARG A 127 18.31 15.61 1.30
N VAL A 128 18.80 14.37 1.33
CA VAL A 128 19.10 13.62 0.08
C VAL A 128 17.96 12.75 -0.39
N TYR A 129 16.99 12.44 0.47
CA TYR A 129 15.85 11.59 0.14
C TYR A 129 14.54 12.36 0.17
N ILE A 130 14.13 12.84 1.34
CA ILE A 130 12.81 13.47 1.52
C ILE A 130 12.67 14.74 0.68
N ASN A 131 13.62 15.67 0.79
CA ASN A 131 13.56 16.93 0.05
C ASN A 131 13.64 16.70 -1.47
N GLU A 132 14.49 15.77 -1.92
CA GLU A 132 14.60 15.42 -3.35
C GLU A 132 13.35 14.70 -3.90
N LEU A 133 12.62 13.99 -3.06
CA LEU A 133 11.34 13.40 -3.44
C LEU A 133 10.22 14.44 -3.46
N LEU A 134 10.19 15.38 -2.52
CA LEU A 134 9.19 16.47 -2.48
C LEU A 134 9.27 17.39 -3.70
N LYS A 135 10.44 17.50 -4.35
CA LYS A 135 10.59 18.22 -5.63
C LYS A 135 9.88 17.53 -6.80
N ARG A 136 9.62 16.22 -6.71
CA ARG A 136 9.16 15.37 -7.84
C ARG A 136 7.79 14.73 -7.59
N TYR A 137 7.40 14.60 -6.33
CA TYR A 137 6.21 13.88 -5.91
C TYR A 137 5.40 14.67 -4.90
N LYS A 138 4.09 14.42 -4.92
CA LYS A 138 3.16 14.89 -3.90
C LYS A 138 3.59 14.43 -2.50
N PRO A 139 3.40 15.24 -1.44
CA PRO A 139 3.77 14.86 -0.07
C PRO A 139 3.20 13.51 0.37
N SER A 140 1.96 13.18 -0.01
CA SER A 140 1.33 11.88 0.27
C SER A 140 2.12 10.68 -0.30
N THR A 141 2.68 10.82 -1.50
CA THR A 141 3.57 9.82 -2.12
C THR A 141 4.92 9.75 -1.40
N VAL A 142 5.49 10.89 -1.00
CA VAL A 142 6.75 10.91 -0.22
C VAL A 142 6.55 10.26 1.15
N GLN A 143 5.42 10.48 1.81
CA GLN A 143 5.05 9.81 3.05
C GLN A 143 4.96 8.29 2.86
N LEU A 144 4.39 7.81 1.74
CA LEU A 144 4.38 6.39 1.42
C LEU A 144 5.80 5.83 1.32
N PHE A 145 6.69 6.47 0.56
CA PHE A 145 8.08 6.04 0.42
C PHE A 145 8.82 6.06 1.76
N HIS A 146 8.60 7.09 2.58
CA HIS A 146 9.15 7.18 3.93
C HIS A 146 8.65 6.04 4.83
N ARG A 147 7.35 5.72 4.80
CA ARG A 147 6.79 4.58 5.54
C ARG A 147 7.43 3.25 5.11
N LEU A 148 7.58 3.03 3.81
CA LEU A 148 8.23 1.81 3.30
C LEU A 148 9.69 1.72 3.76
N PHE A 149 10.43 2.83 3.70
CA PHE A 149 11.80 2.88 4.22
C PHE A 149 11.83 2.58 5.72
N LYS A 150 10.91 3.16 6.51
CA LYS A 150 10.82 2.87 7.95
C LYS A 150 10.58 1.39 8.24
N ILE A 151 9.74 0.71 7.47
CA ILE A 151 9.50 -0.73 7.63
C ILE A 151 10.81 -1.49 7.40
N ALA A 152 11.55 -1.17 6.33
CA ALA A 152 12.85 -1.79 6.07
C ALA A 152 13.87 -1.51 7.19
N ILE A 153 13.87 -0.30 7.76
CA ILE A 153 14.79 0.04 8.86
C ILE A 153 14.38 -0.63 10.17
N ASN A 154 13.09 -0.80 10.45
CA ASN A 154 12.63 -1.55 11.61
C ASN A 154 13.06 -3.02 11.51
N ALA A 155 12.92 -3.65 10.34
CA ALA A 155 13.43 -5.01 10.14
C ALA A 155 14.95 -5.10 10.38
N ALA A 156 15.74 -4.06 10.07
CA ALA A 156 17.16 -4.03 10.42
C ALA A 156 17.42 -3.87 11.92
N VAL A 157 16.49 -3.30 12.68
CA VAL A 157 16.56 -3.26 14.15
C VAL A 157 16.23 -4.64 14.70
N ASP A 158 15.19 -5.28 14.17
CA ASP A 158 14.75 -6.61 14.59
C ASP A 158 15.82 -7.68 14.29
N ASP A 159 16.55 -7.53 13.17
CA ASP A 159 17.71 -8.36 12.80
C ASP A 159 19.01 -7.97 13.54
N GLU A 160 18.93 -7.06 14.50
CA GLU A 160 20.07 -6.56 15.31
C GLU A 160 21.22 -5.95 14.47
N LEU A 161 20.93 -5.48 13.25
CA LEU A 161 21.91 -4.82 12.38
C LEU A 161 22.20 -3.39 12.83
N ILE A 162 21.20 -2.73 13.41
CA ILE A 162 21.30 -1.40 14.02
C ILE A 162 20.53 -1.37 15.34
N PRO A 163 20.94 -0.56 16.32
CA PRO A 163 20.34 -0.59 17.66
C PRO A 163 18.95 0.07 17.72
N ARG A 164 18.60 0.95 16.77
CA ARG A 164 17.32 1.67 16.75
C ARG A 164 17.01 2.32 15.41
N ASN A 165 15.73 2.52 15.13
CA ASN A 165 15.26 3.30 13.99
C ASN A 165 15.32 4.82 14.27
N ARG A 166 16.19 5.52 13.55
CA ARG A 166 16.43 6.98 13.69
C ARG A 166 15.44 7.85 12.93
N PHE A 167 14.63 7.26 12.06
CA PHE A 167 13.80 7.97 11.08
C PHE A 167 12.32 8.06 11.49
N ASN A 168 11.98 7.72 12.75
CA ASN A 168 10.59 7.73 13.21
C ASN A 168 9.93 9.12 13.25
N LYS A 169 10.69 10.18 13.57
CA LYS A 169 10.19 11.55 13.81
C LYS A 169 10.54 12.50 12.65
N ILE A 170 10.30 12.12 11.40
CA ILE A 170 10.56 12.98 10.25
C ILE A 170 9.25 13.65 9.82
N THR A 171 9.25 14.98 9.89
CA THR A 171 8.12 15.79 9.41
C THR A 171 8.18 15.88 7.90
N ILE A 172 7.12 15.42 7.26
CA ILE A 172 6.82 15.62 5.84
C ILE A 172 5.55 16.46 5.82
N PRO A 173 5.48 17.54 5.01
CA PRO A 173 4.26 18.35 4.91
C PRO A 173 3.03 17.48 4.64
N ASN A 174 1.90 17.83 5.25
CA ASN A 174 0.62 17.29 4.82
C ASN A 174 0.10 18.12 3.65
N GLU A 175 -0.52 17.48 2.68
CA GLU A 175 -1.38 18.20 1.73
C GLU A 175 -2.67 18.58 2.47
N GLU A 176 -3.11 19.83 2.35
CA GLU A 176 -4.51 20.16 2.62
C GLU A 176 -5.38 19.32 1.66
N LYS A 177 -6.37 18.60 2.20
CA LYS A 177 -7.33 17.84 1.39
C LYS A 177 -8.20 18.87 0.64
N THR A 178 -7.85 19.18 -0.60
CA THR A 178 -8.41 20.34 -1.31
C THR A 178 -9.61 20.04 -2.21
N VAL A 179 -10.04 18.78 -2.41
CA VAL A 179 -11.24 18.50 -3.21
C VAL A 179 -12.05 17.35 -2.61
N GLU A 180 -13.31 17.64 -2.32
CA GLU A 180 -14.32 16.64 -1.98
C GLU A 180 -14.54 15.68 -3.15
N ASN A 181 -14.11 14.43 -2.98
CA ASN A 181 -14.28 13.38 -3.97
C ASN A 181 -15.61 12.64 -3.77
N PHE A 182 -16.73 13.34 -3.83
CA PHE A 182 -18.10 12.81 -3.82
C PHE A 182 -19.08 13.83 -4.40
N PHE A 183 -20.21 13.40 -4.92
CA PHE A 183 -21.28 14.27 -5.43
C PHE A 183 -22.41 14.47 -4.42
N THR A 184 -23.17 15.55 -4.54
CA THR A 184 -24.51 15.64 -3.97
C THR A 184 -25.49 14.76 -4.76
N ALA A 185 -26.76 14.68 -4.31
CA ALA A 185 -27.78 13.91 -5.03
C ALA A 185 -28.07 14.49 -6.42
N GLU A 186 -28.12 15.82 -6.52
CA GLU A 186 -28.36 16.57 -7.75
C GLU A 186 -27.20 16.38 -8.73
N GLU A 187 -25.97 16.55 -8.23
CA GLU A 187 -24.74 16.34 -9.02
C GLU A 187 -24.64 14.89 -9.53
N LEU A 188 -25.02 13.91 -8.71
CA LEU A 188 -25.03 12.51 -9.12
C LEU A 188 -26.05 12.24 -10.24
N ASN A 189 -27.25 12.83 -10.14
CA ASN A 189 -28.27 12.71 -11.17
C ASN A 189 -27.80 13.33 -12.51
N GLU A 190 -27.20 14.52 -12.48
CA GLU A 190 -26.59 15.15 -13.65
C GLU A 190 -25.51 14.25 -14.25
N PHE A 191 -24.62 13.70 -13.41
CA PHE A 191 -23.55 12.82 -13.85
C PHE A 191 -24.07 11.55 -14.53
N ILE A 192 -25.10 10.90 -13.96
CA ILE A 192 -25.69 9.68 -14.54
C ILE A 192 -26.40 10.00 -15.86
N ALA A 193 -27.10 11.13 -15.95
CA ALA A 193 -27.75 11.57 -17.18
C ALA A 193 -26.71 11.82 -18.30
N ALA A 194 -25.62 12.52 -17.98
CA ALA A 194 -24.52 12.75 -18.90
C ALA A 194 -23.83 11.45 -19.31
N ALA A 195 -23.60 10.52 -18.37
CA ALA A 195 -23.07 9.19 -18.66
C ALA A 195 -23.97 8.42 -19.65
N LYS A 196 -25.29 8.44 -19.45
CA LYS A 196 -26.25 7.78 -20.35
C LYS A 196 -26.20 8.34 -21.77
N LYS A 197 -25.97 9.65 -21.92
CA LYS A 197 -25.96 10.36 -23.20
C LYS A 197 -24.63 10.22 -23.96
N HIS A 198 -23.51 10.24 -23.25
CA HIS A 198 -22.18 10.42 -23.85
C HIS A 198 -21.29 9.17 -23.83
N GLU A 199 -21.71 8.09 -23.16
CA GLU A 199 -20.94 6.86 -23.06
C GLU A 199 -21.63 5.67 -23.72
N ASN A 200 -20.82 4.67 -24.08
CA ASN A 200 -21.36 3.39 -24.54
C ASN A 200 -22.06 2.64 -23.39
N ILE A 201 -22.89 1.67 -23.76
CA ILE A 201 -23.71 0.92 -22.82
C ILE A 201 -22.88 0.17 -21.75
N THR A 202 -21.66 -0.30 -22.06
CA THR A 202 -20.77 -0.92 -21.06
C THR A 202 -20.36 0.08 -20.00
N ASN A 203 -19.84 1.23 -20.40
CA ASN A 203 -19.37 2.28 -19.50
C ASN A 203 -20.52 2.88 -18.67
N TYR A 204 -21.67 3.12 -19.30
CA TYR A 204 -22.86 3.56 -18.58
C TYR A 204 -23.31 2.53 -17.53
N SER A 205 -23.38 1.25 -17.89
CA SER A 205 -23.84 0.19 -16.98
C SER A 205 -22.92 0.02 -15.77
N ILE A 206 -21.59 0.09 -15.95
CA ILE A 206 -20.65 0.00 -14.82
C ILE A 206 -20.71 1.25 -13.92
N ILE A 207 -20.89 2.44 -14.50
CA ILE A 207 -21.05 3.69 -13.74
C ILE A 207 -22.31 3.62 -12.88
N LEU A 208 -23.44 3.23 -13.49
CA LEU A 208 -24.71 3.11 -12.80
C LEU A 208 -24.60 2.08 -11.65
N LEU A 209 -24.01 0.92 -11.93
CA LEU A 209 -23.78 -0.09 -10.90
C LEU A 209 -22.96 0.47 -9.74
N LEU A 210 -21.84 1.15 -10.01
CA LEU A 210 -20.99 1.71 -8.96
C LEU A 210 -21.72 2.78 -8.12
N ALA A 211 -22.51 3.65 -8.75
CA ALA A 211 -23.27 4.70 -8.07
C ALA A 211 -24.36 4.13 -7.13
N PHE A 212 -25.10 3.11 -7.58
CA PHE A 212 -26.23 2.57 -6.84
C PHE A 212 -25.85 1.52 -5.77
N THR A 213 -24.67 0.92 -5.89
CA THR A 213 -24.22 -0.15 -4.98
C THR A 213 -23.09 0.27 -4.06
N GLY A 214 -22.35 1.32 -4.40
CA GLY A 214 -21.13 1.71 -3.70
C GLY A 214 -20.01 0.65 -3.81
N LEU A 215 -20.05 -0.29 -4.75
CA LEU A 215 -18.97 -1.27 -4.92
C LEU A 215 -17.62 -0.60 -5.22
N ARG A 216 -16.52 -1.27 -4.86
CA ARG A 216 -15.21 -0.86 -5.36
C ARG A 216 -15.11 -1.21 -6.86
N LYS A 217 -14.39 -0.42 -7.66
CA LYS A 217 -14.23 -0.70 -9.11
C LYS A 217 -13.79 -2.14 -9.40
N GLY A 218 -12.85 -2.67 -8.61
CA GLY A 218 -12.35 -4.03 -8.79
C GLY A 218 -13.38 -5.09 -8.41
N GLU A 219 -14.31 -4.80 -7.51
CA GLU A 219 -15.43 -5.69 -7.18
C GLU A 219 -16.42 -5.71 -8.35
N ALA A 220 -16.79 -4.55 -8.88
CA ALA A 220 -17.65 -4.43 -10.06
C ALA A 220 -17.07 -5.17 -11.29
N LEU A 221 -15.77 -4.99 -11.57
CA LEU A 221 -15.08 -5.70 -12.67
C LEU A 221 -14.94 -7.21 -12.43
N GLY A 222 -15.11 -7.67 -11.19
CA GLY A 222 -15.06 -9.08 -10.80
C GLY A 222 -16.42 -9.78 -10.85
N LEU A 223 -17.52 -9.07 -11.10
CA LEU A 223 -18.85 -9.66 -11.14
C LEU A 223 -19.01 -10.53 -12.39
N GLN A 224 -19.61 -11.71 -12.19
CA GLN A 224 -20.09 -12.60 -13.23
C GLN A 224 -21.62 -12.60 -13.27
N TRP A 225 -22.23 -13.05 -14.37
CA TRP A 225 -23.69 -13.05 -14.50
C TRP A 225 -24.38 -13.92 -13.43
N LYS A 226 -23.77 -15.03 -13.01
CA LYS A 226 -24.25 -15.86 -11.89
C LYS A 226 -24.32 -15.13 -10.55
N ASN A 227 -23.63 -13.99 -10.42
CA ASN A 227 -23.66 -13.20 -9.19
C ASN A 227 -24.89 -12.30 -9.06
N ILE A 228 -25.71 -12.20 -10.11
CA ILE A 228 -26.93 -11.38 -10.12
C ILE A 228 -28.14 -12.30 -10.08
N ASN A 229 -28.93 -12.19 -9.02
CA ASN A 229 -30.28 -12.77 -8.99
C ASN A 229 -31.27 -11.67 -9.42
N PHE A 230 -31.86 -11.83 -10.60
CA PHE A 230 -32.79 -10.86 -11.17
C PHE A 230 -34.20 -10.93 -10.57
N GLU A 231 -34.56 -12.03 -9.91
CA GLU A 231 -35.86 -12.24 -9.25
C GLU A 231 -35.82 -11.64 -7.85
N GLU A 232 -34.85 -12.06 -7.03
CA GLU A 232 -34.63 -11.56 -5.67
C GLU A 232 -34.00 -10.16 -5.64
N LYS A 233 -33.61 -9.62 -6.80
CA LYS A 233 -32.92 -8.32 -6.96
C LYS A 233 -31.69 -8.20 -6.06
N THR A 234 -30.86 -9.23 -6.08
CA THR A 234 -29.61 -9.28 -5.29
C THR A 234 -28.37 -9.35 -6.17
N LEU A 235 -27.28 -8.80 -5.65
CA LEU A 235 -25.93 -8.91 -6.21
C LEU A 235 -24.98 -9.47 -5.16
N THR A 236 -24.24 -10.51 -5.51
CA THR A 236 -23.26 -11.15 -4.62
C THR A 236 -21.83 -10.78 -5.01
N VAL A 237 -21.07 -10.24 -4.06
CA VAL A 237 -19.66 -9.89 -4.21
C VAL A 237 -18.80 -10.99 -3.60
N GLU A 238 -18.01 -11.66 -4.43
CA GLU A 238 -17.14 -12.76 -3.99
C GLU A 238 -15.71 -12.69 -4.55
N ARG A 239 -15.41 -11.73 -5.41
CA ARG A 239 -14.09 -11.57 -6.02
C ARG A 239 -13.80 -10.13 -6.42
N THR A 240 -12.53 -9.86 -6.68
CA THR A 240 -12.07 -8.63 -7.32
C THR A 240 -11.24 -8.96 -8.55
N ARG A 241 -11.35 -8.14 -9.60
CA ARG A 241 -10.55 -8.24 -10.82
C ARG A 241 -9.89 -6.92 -11.15
N ASP A 242 -8.65 -6.98 -11.59
CA ASP A 242 -7.93 -5.86 -12.21
C ASP A 242 -7.05 -6.36 -13.38
N ASN A 243 -6.16 -5.52 -13.88
CA ASN A 243 -5.26 -5.85 -15.00
C ASN A 243 -4.28 -6.98 -14.68
N LYS A 244 -4.14 -7.38 -13.42
CA LYS A 244 -3.30 -8.49 -12.96
C LYS A 244 -4.11 -9.76 -12.72
N GLY A 245 -5.38 -9.78 -13.11
CA GLY A 245 -6.26 -10.94 -13.00
C GLY A 245 -7.21 -10.90 -11.80
N THR A 246 -7.82 -12.05 -11.54
CA THR A 246 -8.84 -12.24 -10.52
C THR A 246 -8.21 -12.62 -9.19
N ARG A 247 -8.71 -12.06 -8.09
CA ARG A 247 -8.29 -12.38 -6.72
C ARG A 247 -9.49 -12.46 -5.80
N THR A 248 -9.32 -13.21 -4.71
CA THR A 248 -10.27 -13.17 -3.60
C THR A 248 -10.23 -11.80 -2.92
N PRO A 249 -11.36 -11.33 -2.38
CA PRO A 249 -11.42 -10.08 -1.66
C PRO A 249 -10.49 -10.08 -0.44
N LYS A 250 -10.03 -8.88 -0.03
CA LYS A 250 -8.98 -8.75 0.99
C LYS A 250 -9.40 -9.16 2.39
N THR A 251 -10.70 -9.13 2.71
CA THR A 251 -11.24 -9.34 4.06
C THR A 251 -12.50 -10.20 4.03
N LYS A 252 -12.81 -10.88 5.13
CA LYS A 252 -14.05 -11.68 5.26
C LYS A 252 -15.30 -10.84 4.97
N ASN A 253 -15.37 -9.62 5.50
CA ASN A 253 -16.49 -8.69 5.28
C ASN A 253 -16.66 -8.23 3.82
N SER A 254 -15.69 -8.52 2.95
CA SER A 254 -15.84 -8.19 1.54
C SER A 254 -16.76 -9.17 0.79
N PHE A 255 -16.93 -10.40 1.31
CA PHE A 255 -17.94 -11.35 0.83
C PHE A 255 -19.31 -10.93 1.36
N ARG A 256 -20.21 -10.57 0.45
CA ARG A 256 -21.53 -10.05 0.82
C ARG A 256 -22.52 -10.15 -0.32
N THR A 257 -23.79 -10.21 0.03
CA THR A 257 -24.91 -10.06 -0.90
C THR A 257 -25.65 -8.78 -0.55
N ILE A 258 -25.94 -7.96 -1.57
CA ILE A 258 -26.64 -6.69 -1.40
C ILE A 258 -27.89 -6.65 -2.26
N LEU A 259 -28.93 -6.00 -1.76
CA LEU A 259 -30.11 -5.65 -2.54
C LEU A 259 -29.79 -4.51 -3.51
N ILE A 260 -30.35 -4.60 -4.71
CA ILE A 260 -30.27 -3.61 -5.78
C ILE A 260 -31.66 -3.22 -6.25
N ASP A 261 -31.81 -1.98 -6.69
CA ASP A 261 -33.10 -1.41 -7.07
C ASP A 261 -33.49 -1.77 -8.52
N ASP A 262 -34.75 -1.46 -8.86
CA ASP A 262 -35.32 -1.77 -10.17
C ASP A 262 -34.66 -1.02 -11.32
N THR A 263 -34.15 0.19 -11.10
CA THR A 263 -33.42 0.95 -12.12
C THR A 263 -32.18 0.18 -12.55
N LEU A 264 -31.40 -0.31 -11.59
CA LEU A 264 -30.19 -1.08 -11.88
C LEU A 264 -30.53 -2.45 -12.49
N ILE A 265 -31.56 -3.15 -11.99
CA ILE A 265 -32.02 -4.42 -12.56
C ILE A 265 -32.42 -4.28 -14.02
N ASN A 266 -33.21 -3.25 -14.35
CA ASN A 266 -33.67 -3.01 -15.71
C ASN A 266 -32.48 -2.68 -16.64
N GLN A 267 -31.54 -1.86 -16.18
CA GLN A 267 -30.32 -1.59 -16.93
C GLN A 267 -29.48 -2.86 -17.15
N LEU A 268 -29.32 -3.71 -16.13
CA LEU A 268 -28.56 -4.96 -16.26
C LEU A 268 -29.24 -5.97 -17.19
N LYS A 269 -30.58 -6.03 -17.22
CA LYS A 269 -31.33 -6.86 -18.21
C LYS A 269 -31.11 -6.37 -19.64
N ALA A 270 -31.19 -5.06 -19.87
CA ALA A 270 -30.92 -4.45 -21.17
C ALA A 270 -29.45 -4.71 -21.59
N TYR A 271 -28.52 -4.52 -20.66
CA TYR A 271 -27.10 -4.78 -20.89
C TYR A 271 -26.81 -6.25 -21.18
N ARG A 272 -27.43 -7.21 -20.46
CA ARG A 272 -27.29 -8.65 -20.72
C ARG A 272 -27.72 -9.01 -22.13
N THR A 273 -28.80 -8.41 -22.61
CA THR A 273 -29.28 -8.59 -23.99
C THR A 273 -28.27 -8.06 -25.01
N TRP A 274 -27.70 -6.88 -24.75
CA TRP A 274 -26.62 -6.34 -25.58
C TRP A 274 -25.38 -7.24 -25.57
N CYS A 275 -24.96 -7.74 -24.41
CA CYS A 275 -23.81 -8.65 -24.29
C CYS A 275 -24.00 -9.94 -25.09
N LYS A 276 -25.22 -10.52 -25.08
CA LYS A 276 -25.56 -11.70 -25.90
C LYS A 276 -25.35 -11.39 -27.39
N LYS A 277 -25.86 -10.26 -27.89
CA LYS A 277 -25.71 -9.85 -29.29
C LYS A 277 -24.25 -9.60 -29.66
N THR A 278 -23.51 -8.88 -28.83
CA THR A 278 -22.09 -8.57 -29.06
C THR A 278 -21.22 -9.83 -29.05
N LYS A 279 -21.41 -10.74 -28.08
CA LYS A 279 -20.66 -12.00 -28.08
C LYS A 279 -20.99 -12.85 -29.30
N LEU A 280 -22.26 -12.92 -29.69
CA LEU A 280 -22.70 -13.68 -30.86
C LEU A 280 -22.05 -13.15 -32.15
N SER A 281 -21.90 -11.82 -32.30
CA SER A 281 -21.19 -11.24 -33.47
C SER A 281 -19.71 -11.61 -33.54
N PHE A 282 -19.11 -12.08 -32.45
CA PHE A 282 -17.75 -12.63 -32.41
C PHE A 282 -17.73 -14.17 -32.39
N GLY A 283 -18.86 -14.84 -32.64
CA GLY A 283 -18.94 -16.31 -32.59
C GLY A 283 -18.87 -16.90 -31.17
N LEU A 284 -19.12 -16.09 -30.13
CA LEU A 284 -19.06 -16.49 -28.73
C LEU A 284 -20.47 -16.58 -28.12
N HIS A 285 -20.64 -17.48 -27.16
CA HIS A 285 -21.86 -17.58 -26.36
C HIS A 285 -21.66 -16.85 -25.01
N LEU A 286 -22.76 -16.29 -24.48
CA LEU A 286 -22.78 -15.71 -23.14
C LEU A 286 -23.21 -16.78 -22.13
N ASN A 287 -22.32 -17.08 -21.20
CA ASN A 287 -22.51 -18.02 -20.10
C ASN A 287 -22.64 -17.29 -18.76
N ASP A 288 -23.17 -17.96 -17.76
CA ASP A 288 -23.36 -17.36 -16.44
C ASP A 288 -22.03 -17.12 -15.68
N ASP A 289 -20.98 -17.86 -16.03
CA ASP A 289 -19.61 -17.66 -15.53
C ASP A 289 -18.87 -16.52 -16.24
N ASP A 290 -19.45 -15.89 -17.26
CA ASP A 290 -18.83 -14.74 -17.90
C ASP A 290 -18.86 -13.51 -17.00
N PHE A 291 -17.76 -12.73 -17.04
CA PHE A 291 -17.74 -11.41 -16.43
C PHE A 291 -18.78 -10.50 -17.10
N ILE A 292 -19.47 -9.71 -16.28
CA ILE A 292 -20.59 -8.86 -16.72
C ILE A 292 -20.09 -7.84 -17.76
N PHE A 293 -19.00 -7.14 -17.46
CA PHE A 293 -18.55 -6.00 -18.27
C PHE A 293 -17.58 -6.41 -19.37
N ILE A 294 -18.02 -6.30 -20.62
CA ILE A 294 -17.26 -6.69 -21.81
C ILE A 294 -16.99 -5.51 -22.76
N SER A 295 -15.88 -5.60 -23.50
CA SER A 295 -15.52 -4.64 -24.54
C SER A 295 -16.42 -4.83 -25.76
N TYR A 296 -16.94 -3.73 -26.28
CA TYR A 296 -17.72 -3.73 -27.52
C TYR A 296 -16.88 -4.10 -28.75
N GLN A 297 -15.55 -4.01 -28.66
CA GLN A 297 -14.63 -4.28 -29.77
C GLN A 297 -14.20 -5.75 -29.87
N SER A 298 -14.34 -6.52 -28.79
CA SER A 298 -13.80 -7.89 -28.72
C SER A 298 -14.72 -8.90 -28.04
N GLY A 299 -15.79 -8.45 -27.36
CA GLY A 299 -16.63 -9.33 -26.54
C GLY A 299 -15.93 -9.92 -25.30
N THR A 300 -14.69 -9.49 -25.02
CA THR A 300 -13.89 -9.96 -23.88
C THR A 300 -14.02 -9.01 -22.67
N PRO A 301 -13.74 -9.48 -21.44
CA PRO A 301 -13.88 -8.66 -20.24
C PRO A 301 -13.00 -7.40 -20.25
N ILE A 302 -13.59 -6.23 -19.94
CA ILE A 302 -12.85 -4.95 -19.93
C ILE A 302 -11.78 -4.88 -18.85
N THR A 303 -10.76 -4.06 -19.06
CA THR A 303 -9.77 -3.67 -18.02
C THR A 303 -10.28 -2.49 -17.19
N ASP A 304 -9.51 -2.00 -16.22
CA ASP A 304 -9.94 -0.90 -15.36
C ASP A 304 -9.71 0.51 -15.95
N ASN A 305 -8.82 0.64 -16.92
CA ASN A 305 -8.46 1.91 -17.57
C ASN A 305 -9.64 2.62 -18.27
N PRO A 306 -10.52 1.93 -19.05
CA PRO A 306 -11.61 2.58 -19.78
C PRO A 306 -12.55 3.42 -18.89
N LEU A 307 -12.75 2.99 -17.64
CA LEU A 307 -13.63 3.68 -16.70
C LEU A 307 -13.07 5.06 -16.30
N MET A 308 -11.76 5.19 -16.11
CA MET A 308 -11.16 6.49 -15.77
C MET A 308 -11.28 7.49 -16.93
N TYR A 309 -11.07 7.04 -18.16
CA TYR A 309 -11.26 7.88 -19.34
C TYR A 309 -12.73 8.26 -19.56
N SER A 310 -13.66 7.36 -19.21
CA SER A 310 -15.09 7.64 -19.26
C SER A 310 -15.48 8.80 -18.33
N PHE A 311 -15.01 8.81 -17.08
CA PHE A 311 -15.25 9.93 -16.17
C PHE A 311 -14.74 11.25 -16.76
N GLN A 312 -13.54 11.26 -17.34
CA GLN A 312 -12.99 12.47 -17.96
C GLN A 312 -13.82 12.95 -19.15
N ARG A 313 -14.40 12.04 -19.95
CA ARG A 313 -15.28 12.42 -21.07
C ARG A 313 -16.60 12.99 -20.58
N ILE A 314 -17.24 12.34 -19.60
CA ILE A 314 -18.49 12.81 -19.01
C ILE A 314 -18.30 14.22 -18.43
N LEU A 315 -17.24 14.41 -17.64
CA LEU A 315 -16.95 15.69 -16.98
C LEU A 315 -16.60 16.84 -17.95
N LYS A 316 -16.28 16.55 -19.22
CA LYS A 316 -16.13 17.60 -20.25
C LYS A 316 -17.47 18.17 -20.74
N HIS A 317 -18.57 17.46 -20.47
CA HIS A 317 -19.92 17.84 -20.89
C HIS A 317 -20.78 18.37 -19.72
N THR A 318 -20.19 18.56 -18.55
CA THR A 318 -20.87 19.00 -17.32
C THR A 318 -20.05 20.08 -16.62
N THR A 319 -20.66 20.85 -15.72
CA THR A 319 -19.94 21.78 -14.82
C THR A 319 -19.51 21.14 -13.50
N LEU A 320 -19.78 19.83 -13.35
CA LEU A 320 -19.51 19.05 -12.15
C LEU A 320 -18.03 19.02 -11.75
N LYS A 321 -17.80 18.96 -10.44
CA LYS A 321 -16.46 18.76 -9.87
C LYS A 321 -15.88 17.41 -10.27
N LYS A 322 -14.55 17.35 -10.35
CA LYS A 322 -13.84 16.13 -10.75
C LYS A 322 -13.83 15.11 -9.62
N ILE A 323 -14.48 13.97 -9.83
CA ILE A 323 -14.40 12.82 -8.94
C ILE A 323 -13.74 11.61 -9.63
N THR A 324 -13.40 10.61 -8.82
CA THR A 324 -12.89 9.31 -9.26
C THR A 324 -13.97 8.24 -9.15
N PRO A 325 -13.77 7.01 -9.69
CA PRO A 325 -14.67 5.89 -9.40
C PRO A 325 -14.85 5.59 -7.91
N HIS A 326 -13.83 5.87 -7.08
CA HIS A 326 -13.97 5.77 -5.63
C HIS A 326 -14.85 6.87 -5.05
N GLY A 327 -14.96 8.00 -5.74
CA GLY A 327 -15.87 9.08 -5.38
C GLY A 327 -17.34 8.72 -5.54
N LEU A 328 -17.72 7.83 -6.48
CA LEU A 328 -19.09 7.31 -6.52
C LEU A 328 -19.43 6.47 -5.29
N ARG A 329 -18.48 5.66 -4.81
CA ARG A 329 -18.66 4.95 -3.54
C ARG A 329 -18.78 5.90 -2.36
N HIS A 330 -18.00 6.98 -2.36
CA HIS A 330 -18.10 8.02 -1.35
C HIS A 330 -19.49 8.67 -1.37
N THR A 331 -19.92 9.10 -2.55
CA THR A 331 -21.27 9.63 -2.82
C THR A 331 -22.35 8.70 -2.28
N HIS A 332 -22.30 7.41 -2.63
CA HIS A 332 -23.27 6.42 -2.16
C HIS A 332 -23.33 6.36 -0.62
N ALA A 333 -22.17 6.35 0.05
CA ALA A 333 -22.12 6.29 1.51
C ALA A 333 -22.65 7.58 2.15
N THR A 334 -22.21 8.74 1.66
CA THR A 334 -22.62 10.06 2.17
C THR A 334 -24.14 10.27 2.02
N LEU A 335 -24.73 9.86 0.89
CA LEU A 335 -26.17 9.91 0.68
C LEU A 335 -26.95 8.99 1.65
N LEU A 336 -26.44 7.78 1.94
CA LEU A 336 -27.08 6.91 2.94
C LEU A 336 -26.94 7.47 4.36
N ILE A 337 -25.81 8.12 4.68
CA ILE A 337 -25.58 8.77 5.97
C ILE A 337 -26.55 9.95 6.14
N SER A 338 -26.72 10.80 5.12
CA SER A 338 -27.64 11.93 5.19
C SER A 338 -29.11 11.50 5.33
N GLN A 339 -29.46 10.32 4.82
CA GLN A 339 -30.76 9.67 5.05
C GLN A 339 -30.86 8.93 6.40
N ARG A 340 -29.89 9.14 7.31
CA ARG A 340 -29.85 8.59 8.67
C ARG A 340 -29.90 7.06 8.72
N ILE A 341 -29.42 6.39 7.67
CA ILE A 341 -29.32 4.92 7.65
C ILE A 341 -28.28 4.48 8.68
N PRO A 342 -28.54 3.44 9.50
CA PRO A 342 -27.60 3.01 10.52
C PRO A 342 -26.21 2.68 9.95
N VAL A 343 -25.17 3.20 10.57
CA VAL A 343 -23.76 3.04 10.15
C VAL A 343 -23.37 1.58 9.93
N LYS A 344 -23.91 0.68 10.76
CA LYS A 344 -23.70 -0.76 10.62
C LYS A 344 -24.23 -1.32 9.30
N VAL A 345 -25.42 -0.90 8.87
CA VAL A 345 -26.04 -1.30 7.60
C VAL A 345 -25.21 -0.79 6.42
N ILE A 346 -24.75 0.47 6.48
CA ILE A 346 -23.88 1.07 5.47
C ILE A 346 -22.54 0.31 5.39
N ALA A 347 -21.94 0.01 6.55
CA ALA A 347 -20.69 -0.74 6.63
C ALA A 347 -20.82 -2.13 6.00
N ASP A 348 -21.89 -2.86 6.32
CA ASP A 348 -22.14 -4.21 5.78
C ASP A 348 -22.38 -4.15 4.27
N ARG A 349 -23.19 -3.19 3.79
CA ARG A 349 -23.41 -2.97 2.35
C ARG A 349 -22.13 -2.66 1.59
N LEU A 350 -21.25 -1.86 2.18
CA LEU A 350 -19.99 -1.44 1.55
C LEU A 350 -18.87 -2.48 1.73
N GLY A 351 -19.02 -3.47 2.61
CA GLY A 351 -17.94 -4.38 2.98
C GLY A 351 -16.82 -3.67 3.73
N ASN A 352 -17.20 -2.85 4.71
CA ASN A 352 -16.35 -2.10 5.63
C ASN A 352 -16.67 -2.46 7.09
N THR A 353 -15.93 -1.89 8.04
CA THR A 353 -16.29 -1.90 9.46
C THR A 353 -16.94 -0.55 9.81
N PRO A 354 -17.82 -0.48 10.82
CA PRO A 354 -18.37 0.80 11.28
C PRO A 354 -17.31 1.86 11.58
N GLN A 355 -16.21 1.46 12.23
CA GLN A 355 -15.06 2.35 12.47
C GLN A 355 -14.51 2.98 11.18
N MET A 356 -14.37 2.19 10.11
CA MET A 356 -13.91 2.73 8.82
C MET A 356 -14.90 3.73 8.24
N ILE A 357 -16.21 3.55 8.44
CA ILE A 357 -17.23 4.49 7.98
C ILE A 357 -17.07 5.82 8.75
N PHE A 358 -16.95 5.78 10.08
CA PHE A 358 -16.72 6.99 10.87
C PHE A 358 -15.42 7.71 10.48
N ASP A 359 -14.32 6.97 10.30
CA ASP A 359 -13.03 7.55 9.95
C ASP A 359 -13.03 8.21 8.55
N ILE A 360 -13.74 7.62 7.58
CA ILE A 360 -13.76 8.09 6.19
C ILE A 360 -14.77 9.23 6.00
N TYR A 361 -15.96 9.10 6.60
CA TYR A 361 -17.11 9.99 6.35
C TYR A 361 -17.40 10.94 7.53
N GLY A 362 -16.42 11.16 8.41
CA GLY A 362 -16.57 12.00 9.61
C GLY A 362 -17.15 13.40 9.35
N HIS A 363 -16.89 14.01 8.20
CA HIS A 363 -17.47 15.30 7.82
C HIS A 363 -19.00 15.25 7.70
N SER A 364 -19.56 14.20 7.06
CA SER A 364 -21.01 14.04 6.91
C SER A 364 -21.72 13.81 8.26
N PHE A 365 -21.02 13.22 9.23
CA PHE A 365 -21.57 13.07 10.59
C PHE A 365 -21.56 14.38 11.38
N LYS A 366 -20.58 15.26 11.13
CA LYS A 366 -20.52 16.58 11.77
C LYS A 366 -21.73 17.45 11.40
N GLU A 367 -22.16 17.39 10.13
CA GLU A 367 -23.38 18.06 9.66
C GLU A 367 -24.63 17.54 10.40
N LEU A 368 -24.75 16.23 10.61
CA LEU A 368 -25.84 15.63 11.38
C LEU A 368 -25.79 16.00 12.88
N GLU A 369 -24.59 16.20 13.43
CA GLU A 369 -24.41 16.62 14.83
C GLU A 369 -24.98 18.02 15.07
N GLU A 370 -24.72 18.96 14.13
CA GLU A 370 -25.29 20.31 14.17
C GLU A 370 -26.83 20.29 14.12
N GLU A 371 -27.42 19.40 13.32
CA GLU A 371 -28.88 19.19 13.29
C GLU A 371 -29.42 18.57 14.60
N SER A 372 -28.65 17.70 15.25
CA SER A 372 -29.09 16.96 16.45
C SER A 372 -29.34 17.89 17.65
N VAL A 373 -28.58 18.97 17.76
CA VAL A 373 -28.74 20.00 18.80
C VAL A 373 -30.11 20.69 18.67
N ALA A 374 -30.54 20.95 17.44
CA ALA A 374 -31.87 21.50 17.18
C ALA A 374 -32.98 20.46 17.43
N ALA A 375 -32.76 19.20 17.04
CA ALA A 375 -33.76 18.14 17.12
C ALA A 375 -34.21 17.82 18.54
N PHE A 376 -33.31 17.86 19.54
CA PHE A 376 -33.67 17.62 20.94
C PHE A 376 -34.63 18.70 21.46
N SER A 377 -34.30 19.97 21.23
CA SER A 377 -35.13 21.11 21.62
C SER A 377 -36.51 21.06 20.93
N THR A 378 -36.55 20.75 19.62
CA THR A 378 -37.81 20.60 18.88
C THR A 378 -38.66 19.45 19.40
N SER A 379 -38.04 18.31 19.76
CA SER A 379 -38.75 17.13 20.28
C SER A 379 -39.41 17.40 21.64
N LEU A 380 -38.75 18.17 22.51
CA LEU A 380 -39.30 18.59 23.80
C LEU A 380 -40.47 19.57 23.63
N LEU A 381 -40.35 20.53 22.71
CA LEU A 381 -41.42 21.49 22.40
C LEU A 381 -42.65 20.80 21.78
N THR A 382 -42.45 19.82 20.90
CA THR A 382 -43.56 19.04 20.28
C THR A 382 -44.22 18.08 21.26
N ALA A 383 -43.51 17.59 22.27
CA ALA A 383 -44.07 16.77 23.35
C ALA A 383 -44.83 17.58 24.41
N GLY A 384 -45.03 18.90 24.21
CA GLY A 384 -45.72 19.77 25.17
C GLY A 384 -44.88 20.19 26.38
N GLY A 385 -43.57 19.99 26.33
CA GLY A 385 -42.65 20.46 27.36
C GLY A 385 -42.47 21.97 27.28
N THR A 386 -43.22 22.72 28.10
CA THR A 386 -42.91 24.13 28.36
C THR A 386 -41.68 24.20 29.27
N PHE A 387 -40.50 24.41 28.69
CA PHE A 387 -39.33 24.89 29.45
C PHE A 387 -39.40 26.41 29.56
N GLY A 388 -40.43 26.87 30.26
CA GLY A 388 -40.53 28.24 30.76
C GLY A 388 -40.09 28.23 32.21
N GLY A 389 -38.79 28.37 32.44
CA GLY A 389 -38.22 28.68 33.74
C GLY A 389 -37.19 29.77 33.51
N ASP A 390 -37.58 31.01 33.79
CA ASP A 390 -36.67 32.14 33.87
C ASP A 390 -35.53 31.78 34.83
N PHE A 391 -34.29 31.81 34.33
CA PHE A 391 -33.07 31.89 35.12
C PHE A 391 -32.14 32.94 34.51
#